data_AF-A0A7S0L552-F1
#
_entry.id   AF-A0A7S0L552-F1
#
_cell.length_a   1.000
_cell.length_b   1.000
_cell.length_c   1.000
_cell.angle_alpha   90.00
_cell.angle_beta   90.00
_cell.angle_gamma   90.00
#
_symmetry.space_group_name_H-M   'P 1'
#
loop_
_entity.id
_entity.type
_entity.pdbx_description
1 polymer ?
#
loop_
_entity_poly.entity_id
_entity_poly.type
_entity_poly.pdbx_seq_one_letter_code
_entity_poly.pdbx_strand_id
1 'polypeptide(L)'
;SLYGLAASEFDVGDAATYPLQFQHFFLQWAYATVAVTIAGSAISERAKIQTQLILAFATTIWIYPIIAHWCWGQGWLSPFANQKSGFLFYGDESNNFIDAAGSGVVLTVGGVLALVGAVAVGPRKGRFDGKDFKKNNIPMSVLGAMLLWVGWYGFNLAATRGVVGTAGELAGKIAATTTLSAAFSALTM
;
A
#
# COMPACT_ATOMS: atom_id res chain seq x y z
N SER A 1 -13.29 15.54 22.99
CA SER A 1 -14.55 14.95 22.51
C SER A 1 -14.19 14.05 21.34
N LEU A 2 -14.25 12.73 21.54
CA LEU A 2 -13.87 11.71 20.57
C LEU A 2 -14.92 11.70 19.45
N TYR A 3 -14.46 11.89 18.21
CA TYR A 3 -15.26 11.80 16.98
C TYR A 3 -16.57 12.59 17.02
N GLY A 4 -16.48 13.92 16.86
CA GLY A 4 -17.63 14.80 16.64
C GLY A 4 -18.32 14.57 15.29
N LEU A 5 -18.70 13.33 14.99
CA LEU A 5 -19.62 12.99 13.90
C LEU A 5 -21.03 13.38 14.34
N ALA A 6 -21.33 14.67 14.27
CA ALA A 6 -22.71 15.12 14.21
C ALA A 6 -23.24 14.82 12.80
N ALA A 7 -24.41 14.20 12.72
CA ALA A 7 -25.14 13.92 11.47
C ALA A 7 -25.51 15.19 10.65
N SER A 8 -24.98 16.36 11.03
CA SER A 8 -25.13 17.65 10.36
C SER A 8 -24.04 17.96 9.32
N GLU A 9 -23.04 17.10 9.13
CA GLU A 9 -22.01 17.30 8.08
C GLU A 9 -22.40 16.71 6.71
N PHE A 10 -23.62 16.19 6.56
CA PHE A 10 -24.20 15.87 5.23
C PHE A 10 -24.85 17.11 4.61
N ASP A 11 -24.18 18.26 4.69
CA ASP A 11 -24.59 19.47 3.98
C ASP A 11 -23.67 19.66 2.77
N VAL A 12 -24.26 19.65 1.58
CA VAL A 12 -23.58 19.69 0.26
C VAL A 12 -23.08 21.12 -0.06
N GLY A 13 -22.97 21.98 0.97
CA GLY A 13 -22.90 23.43 0.84
C GLY A 13 -21.53 24.06 0.59
N ASP A 14 -20.42 23.31 0.48
CA ASP A 14 -19.09 23.90 0.28
C ASP A 14 -18.14 23.05 -0.59
N ALA A 15 -18.43 23.01 -1.89
CA ALA A 15 -17.85 22.12 -2.90
C ALA A 15 -16.31 22.21 -3.09
N ALA A 16 -15.62 23.17 -2.45
CA ALA A 16 -14.17 23.31 -2.55
C ALA A 16 -13.38 22.47 -1.52
N THR A 17 -13.97 22.17 -0.35
CA THR A 17 -13.28 21.51 0.76
C THR A 17 -13.62 20.00 0.85
N TYR A 18 -14.83 19.61 0.44
CA TYR A 18 -15.29 18.22 0.47
C TYR A 18 -14.66 17.24 -0.54
N PRO A 19 -14.34 17.60 -1.81
CA PRO A 19 -13.86 16.60 -2.78
C PRO A 19 -12.51 15.98 -2.38
N LEU A 20 -11.66 16.74 -1.69
CA LEU A 20 -10.35 16.25 -1.26
C LEU A 20 -10.46 15.18 -0.17
N GLN A 21 -11.37 15.33 0.80
CA GLN A 21 -11.46 14.38 1.93
C GLN A 21 -11.90 12.99 1.48
N PHE A 22 -12.90 12.89 0.60
CA PHE A 22 -13.35 11.61 0.04
C PHE A 22 -12.30 10.98 -0.89
N GLN A 23 -11.61 11.80 -1.69
CA GLN A 23 -10.48 11.35 -2.51
C GLN A 23 -9.35 10.77 -1.63
N HIS A 24 -8.99 11.45 -0.55
CA HIS A 24 -7.99 11.00 0.40
C HIS A 24 -8.39 9.70 1.10
N PHE A 25 -9.64 9.62 1.57
CA PHE A 25 -10.19 8.39 2.15
C PHE A 25 -10.10 7.21 1.17
N PHE A 26 -10.58 7.40 -0.06
CA PHE A 26 -10.57 6.36 -1.07
C PHE A 26 -9.15 5.89 -1.40
N LEU A 27 -8.21 6.82 -1.51
CA LEU A 27 -6.80 6.50 -1.76
C LEU A 27 -6.20 5.67 -0.61
N GLN A 28 -6.42 6.09 0.64
CA GLN A 28 -5.93 5.36 1.82
C GLN A 28 -6.57 3.98 1.96
N TRP A 29 -7.87 3.86 1.65
CA TRP A 29 -8.58 2.60 1.61
C TRP A 29 -7.99 1.65 0.54
N ALA A 30 -7.71 2.17 -0.66
CA ALA A 30 -7.09 1.39 -1.74
C ALA A 30 -5.69 0.90 -1.36
N TYR A 31 -4.86 1.77 -0.76
CA TYR A 31 -3.52 1.41 -0.27
C TYR A 31 -3.57 0.37 0.86
N ALA A 32 -4.46 0.52 1.83
CA ALA A 32 -4.68 -0.49 2.87
C ALA A 32 -5.09 -1.84 2.26
N THR A 33 -5.98 -1.82 1.26
CA THR A 33 -6.45 -3.02 0.56
C THR A 33 -5.32 -3.74 -0.15
N VAL A 34 -4.39 -3.01 -0.77
CA VAL A 34 -3.20 -3.60 -1.41
C VAL A 34 -2.29 -4.26 -0.37
N ALA A 35 -2.01 -3.60 0.76
CA ALA A 35 -1.19 -4.19 1.83
C ALA A 35 -1.78 -5.52 2.36
N VAL A 36 -3.11 -5.54 2.58
CA VAL A 36 -3.84 -6.75 2.99
C VAL A 36 -3.78 -7.84 1.91
N THR A 37 -3.97 -7.47 0.65
CA THR A 37 -4.00 -8.43 -0.46
C THR A 37 -2.63 -9.09 -0.66
N ILE A 38 -1.53 -8.33 -0.53
CA ILE A 38 -0.17 -8.88 -0.56
C ILE A 38 -0.01 -9.92 0.55
N ALA A 39 -0.28 -9.55 1.80
CA ALA A 39 -0.15 -10.43 2.95
C ALA A 39 -1.04 -11.67 2.85
N GLY A 40 -2.31 -11.49 2.46
CA GLY A 40 -3.28 -12.56 2.27
C GLY A 40 -2.88 -13.53 1.15
N SER A 41 -2.42 -13.01 0.01
CA SER A 41 -2.02 -13.83 -1.15
C SER A 41 -0.90 -14.82 -0.81
N ALA A 42 0.04 -14.42 0.05
CA ALA A 42 1.15 -15.27 0.47
C ALA A 42 0.72 -16.50 1.28
N ILE A 43 -0.40 -16.40 2.00
CA ILE A 43 -0.95 -17.47 2.83
C ILE A 43 -2.19 -18.13 2.21
N SER A 44 -2.66 -17.66 1.06
CA SER A 44 -3.97 -18.03 0.48
C SER A 44 -4.17 -19.51 0.20
N GLU A 45 -3.11 -20.25 -0.10
CA GLU A 45 -3.22 -21.69 -0.37
C GLU A 45 -3.32 -22.56 0.89
N ARG A 46 -3.08 -21.98 2.07
CA ARG A 46 -2.87 -22.73 3.32
C ARG A 46 -3.70 -22.22 4.49
N ALA A 47 -4.12 -20.96 4.46
CA ALA A 47 -4.91 -20.33 5.50
C ALA A 47 -6.42 -20.55 5.26
N LYS A 48 -7.19 -20.70 6.35
CA LYS A 48 -8.65 -20.69 6.28
C LYS A 48 -9.14 -19.28 5.92
N ILE A 49 -10.31 -19.18 5.31
CA ILE A 49 -10.93 -17.88 4.99
C ILE A 49 -11.06 -16.99 6.25
N GLN A 50 -11.35 -17.58 7.40
CA GLN A 50 -11.42 -16.86 8.68
C GLN A 50 -10.10 -16.20 9.06
N THR A 51 -8.96 -16.86 8.81
CA THR A 51 -7.64 -16.30 9.06
C THR A 51 -7.37 -15.10 8.15
N GLN A 52 -7.80 -15.16 6.89
CA GLN A 52 -7.67 -14.03 5.97
C GLN A 52 -8.54 -12.83 6.39
N LEU A 53 -9.76 -13.07 6.87
CA LEU A 53 -10.63 -12.01 7.37
C LEU A 53 -10.05 -11.33 8.62
N ILE A 54 -9.48 -12.10 9.54
CA ILE A 54 -8.81 -11.57 10.74
C ILE A 54 -7.58 -10.77 10.35
N LEU A 55 -6.75 -11.27 9.43
CA LEU A 55 -5.59 -10.56 8.91
C LEU A 55 -6.00 -9.22 8.27
N ALA A 56 -7.04 -9.24 7.45
CA ALA A 56 -7.57 -8.04 6.82
C ALA A 56 -8.02 -7.02 7.87
N PHE A 57 -8.86 -7.43 8.83
CA PHE A 57 -9.36 -6.57 9.90
C PHE A 57 -8.26 -6.00 10.79
N ALA A 58 -7.31 -6.83 11.22
CA ALA A 58 -6.18 -6.40 12.04
C ALA A 58 -5.29 -5.40 11.29
N THR A 59 -5.04 -5.65 10.00
CA THR A 59 -4.19 -4.79 9.19
C THR A 59 -4.86 -3.46 8.90
N THR A 60 -6.14 -3.43 8.53
CA THR A 60 -6.83 -2.18 8.15
C THR A 60 -7.13 -1.27 9.34
N ILE A 61 -7.33 -1.81 10.55
CA ILE A 61 -7.68 -1.01 11.73
C ILE A 61 -6.45 -0.58 12.53
N TRP A 62 -5.46 -1.47 12.66
CA TRP A 62 -4.32 -1.22 13.55
C TRP A 62 -3.04 -0.97 12.76
N ILE A 63 -2.61 -1.96 11.98
CA ILE A 63 -1.25 -1.97 11.44
C ILE A 63 -1.07 -0.85 10.40
N TYR A 64 -1.94 -0.81 9.41
CA TYR A 64 -1.85 0.16 8.32
C TYR A 64 -2.06 1.61 8.80
N PRO A 65 -3.12 1.96 9.57
CA PRO A 65 -3.33 3.35 10.00
C PRO A 65 -2.21 3.90 10.87
N ILE A 66 -1.62 3.06 11.75
CA ILE A 66 -0.50 3.47 12.60
C ILE A 66 0.73 3.82 11.74
N ILE A 67 1.08 2.95 10.79
CA ILE A 67 2.26 3.16 9.94
C ILE A 67 2.03 4.31 8.95
N ALA A 68 0.84 4.40 8.36
CA ALA A 68 0.45 5.51 7.50
C ALA A 68 0.50 6.84 8.26
N HIS A 69 0.08 6.88 9.53
CA HIS A 69 0.21 8.08 10.35
C HIS A 69 1.67 8.46 10.61
N TRP A 70 2.55 7.47 10.85
CA TRP A 70 3.98 7.71 11.04
C TRP A 70 4.66 8.34 9.82
N CYS A 71 4.39 7.81 8.63
CA CYS A 71 5.11 8.17 7.41
C CYS A 71 4.43 9.27 6.58
N TRP A 72 3.09 9.28 6.51
CA TRP A 72 2.32 10.19 5.65
C TRP A 72 1.42 11.16 6.41
N GLY A 73 1.29 10.96 7.72
CA GLY A 73 0.55 11.85 8.62
C GLY A 73 1.44 12.88 9.28
N GLN A 74 1.14 13.16 10.56
CA GLN A 74 1.92 14.06 11.42
C GLN A 74 2.85 13.28 12.37
N GLY A 75 3.18 12.04 12.01
CA GLY A 75 4.05 11.21 12.80
C GLY A 75 5.53 11.51 12.58
N TRP A 76 6.35 10.82 13.36
CA TRP A 76 7.78 11.10 13.54
C TRP A 76 8.68 10.78 12.33
N LEU A 77 8.19 10.04 11.33
CA LEU A 77 8.88 9.77 10.06
C LEU A 77 8.45 10.74 8.96
N SER A 78 7.37 11.51 9.18
CA SER A 78 6.76 12.32 8.15
C SER A 78 7.62 13.52 7.77
N PRO A 79 7.91 13.73 6.47
CA PRO A 79 8.58 14.95 6.00
C PRO A 79 7.74 16.21 6.22
N PHE A 80 6.46 16.06 6.57
CA PHE A 80 5.50 17.16 6.73
C PHE A 80 5.17 17.46 8.19
N ALA A 81 5.74 16.71 9.15
CA ALA A 81 5.60 17.03 10.56
C ALA A 81 6.37 18.32 10.87
N ASN A 82 5.67 19.36 11.32
CA ASN A 82 6.20 20.70 11.64
C ASN A 82 7.15 20.72 12.85
N GLN A 83 7.93 19.68 13.10
CA GLN A 83 8.68 19.56 14.33
C GLN A 83 10.06 18.94 14.11
N LYS A 84 11.02 19.51 14.84
CA LYS A 84 12.30 18.94 15.26
C LYS A 84 12.12 17.63 16.04
N SER A 85 11.30 16.67 15.60
CA SER A 85 10.79 15.59 16.46
C SER A 85 10.64 14.24 15.74
N GLY A 86 11.77 13.62 15.43
CA GLY A 86 11.87 12.18 15.61
C GLY A 86 12.38 11.89 17.02
N PHE A 87 11.80 10.97 17.79
CA PHE A 87 12.48 10.45 19.00
C PHE A 87 13.87 9.86 18.65
N LEU A 88 14.00 9.30 17.44
CA LEU A 88 15.23 8.74 16.88
C LEU A 88 16.04 9.71 16.00
N PHE A 89 15.42 10.75 15.44
CA PHE A 89 16.03 11.69 14.48
C PHE A 89 15.92 13.16 14.94
N TYR A 90 15.89 13.39 16.27
CA TYR A 90 15.72 14.70 16.87
C TYR A 90 16.84 15.66 16.41
N GLY A 91 16.49 16.69 15.63
CA GLY A 91 17.39 17.78 15.27
C GLY A 91 18.05 17.69 13.88
N ASP A 92 17.73 16.70 13.05
CA ASP A 92 18.27 16.59 11.68
C ASP A 92 17.17 16.77 10.63
N GLU A 93 17.08 17.95 10.03
CA GLU A 93 16.12 18.30 8.97
C GLU A 93 16.33 17.48 7.67
N SER A 94 17.46 16.78 7.55
CA SER A 94 17.81 15.97 6.36
C SER A 94 17.32 14.52 6.42
N ASN A 95 16.84 14.04 7.57
CA ASN A 95 16.50 12.63 7.80
C ASN A 95 15.00 12.32 7.69
N ASN A 96 14.35 12.86 6.66
CA ASN A 96 12.93 12.63 6.43
C ASN A 96 12.68 11.38 5.58
N PHE A 97 11.71 10.56 5.97
CA PHE A 97 11.31 9.39 5.19
C PHE A 97 10.46 9.81 4.00
N ILE A 98 11.00 9.66 2.78
CA ILE A 98 10.30 10.00 1.54
C ILE A 98 9.75 8.71 0.92
N ASP A 99 8.44 8.53 1.05
CA ASP A 99 7.69 7.48 0.36
C ASP A 99 6.55 8.11 -0.43
N ALA A 100 6.68 8.14 -1.75
CA ALA A 100 5.71 8.80 -2.62
C ALA A 100 4.41 8.01 -2.74
N ALA A 101 4.48 6.71 -3.04
CA ALA A 101 3.32 5.89 -3.42
C ALA A 101 3.10 4.65 -2.53
N GLY A 102 3.99 4.35 -1.58
CA GLY A 102 3.79 3.28 -0.60
C GLY A 102 4.78 2.13 -0.70
N SER A 103 6.02 2.37 -1.15
CA SER A 103 7.03 1.31 -1.19
C SER A 103 7.34 0.79 0.23
N GLY A 104 7.42 1.68 1.21
CA GLY A 104 7.55 1.33 2.62
C GLY A 104 6.19 1.03 3.24
N VAL A 105 5.27 1.99 3.19
CA VAL A 105 4.01 1.94 3.96
C VAL A 105 3.08 0.83 3.49
N VAL A 106 3.10 0.47 2.20
CA VAL A 106 2.19 -0.53 1.62
C VAL A 106 2.93 -1.82 1.30
N LEU A 107 3.95 -1.77 0.44
CA LEU A 107 4.62 -2.96 -0.07
C LEU A 107 5.49 -3.63 1.00
N THR A 108 6.31 -2.85 1.73
CA THR A 108 7.18 -3.42 2.77
C THR A 108 6.34 -3.96 3.94
N VAL A 109 5.32 -3.22 4.39
CA VAL A 109 4.39 -3.71 5.42
C VAL A 109 3.68 -4.98 4.98
N GLY A 110 3.11 -4.99 3.77
CA GLY A 110 2.46 -6.18 3.20
C GLY A 110 3.43 -7.36 3.09
N GLY A 111 4.67 -7.12 2.69
CA GLY A 111 5.73 -8.13 2.57
C GLY A 111 6.19 -8.69 3.92
N VAL A 112 6.34 -7.85 4.94
CA VAL A 112 6.66 -8.32 6.30
C VAL A 112 5.50 -9.12 6.89
N LEU A 113 4.26 -8.67 6.71
CA LEU A 113 3.08 -9.43 7.12
C LEU A 113 2.96 -10.76 6.37
N ALA A 114 3.27 -10.78 5.08
CA ALA A 114 3.34 -12.00 4.28
C ALA A 114 4.39 -12.98 4.84
N LEU A 115 5.59 -12.48 5.18
CA LEU A 115 6.67 -13.28 5.74
C LEU A 115 6.27 -13.87 7.11
N VAL A 116 5.78 -13.03 8.02
CA VAL A 116 5.32 -13.45 9.34
C VAL A 116 4.17 -14.47 9.23
N GLY A 117 3.21 -14.21 8.34
CA GLY A 117 2.11 -15.12 8.05
C GLY A 117 2.59 -16.46 7.48
N ALA A 118 3.53 -16.44 6.55
CA ALA A 118 4.11 -17.65 5.97
C ALA A 118 4.85 -18.51 7.01
N VAL A 119 5.61 -17.87 7.92
CA VAL A 119 6.28 -18.55 9.02
C VAL A 119 5.26 -19.15 10.00
N ALA A 120 4.23 -18.40 10.37
CA ALA A 120 3.20 -18.84 11.31
C ALA A 120 2.38 -20.04 10.79
N VAL A 121 2.05 -20.04 9.50
CA VAL A 121 1.33 -21.14 8.84
C VAL A 121 2.24 -22.36 8.63
N GLY A 122 3.53 -22.13 8.38
CA GLY A 122 4.55 -23.15 8.23
C GLY A 122 4.57 -23.87 6.85
N PRO A 123 5.64 -24.64 6.58
CA PRO A 123 5.81 -25.38 5.33
C PRO A 123 4.84 -26.56 5.22
N ARG A 124 4.38 -26.85 4.00
CA ARG A 124 3.58 -28.06 3.74
C ARG A 124 4.50 -29.28 3.75
N LYS A 125 4.48 -30.03 4.86
CA LYS A 125 5.22 -31.28 5.02
C LYS A 125 4.82 -32.28 3.90
N GLY A 126 5.82 -32.90 3.27
CA GLY A 126 5.64 -33.93 2.24
C GLY A 126 5.24 -33.45 0.84
N ARG A 127 5.23 -32.13 0.56
CA ARG A 127 4.92 -31.60 -0.80
C ARG A 127 6.13 -31.50 -1.73
N PHE A 128 7.35 -31.43 -1.19
CA PHE A 128 8.59 -31.24 -1.96
C PHE A 128 9.48 -32.49 -2.00
N ASP A 129 8.94 -33.68 -1.72
CA ASP A 129 9.66 -34.97 -1.70
C ASP A 129 9.96 -35.51 -3.13
N GLY A 130 10.44 -34.66 -4.03
CA GLY A 130 10.97 -35.07 -5.34
C GLY A 130 9.94 -35.33 -6.45
N LYS A 131 8.67 -34.94 -6.30
CA LYS A 131 7.66 -35.04 -7.37
C LYS A 131 7.62 -33.77 -8.22
N ASP A 132 7.58 -33.94 -9.54
CA ASP A 132 7.38 -32.85 -10.51
C ASP A 132 6.12 -32.04 -10.16
N PHE A 133 6.31 -30.73 -10.02
CA PHE A 133 5.22 -29.81 -9.67
C PHE A 133 4.32 -29.62 -10.88
N LYS A 134 2.99 -29.79 -10.69
CA LYS A 134 2.04 -29.38 -11.72
C LYS A 134 2.14 -27.87 -11.90
N LYS A 135 2.68 -27.42 -13.03
CA LYS A 135 2.80 -26.00 -13.37
C LYS A 135 1.42 -25.35 -13.33
N ASN A 136 1.34 -24.16 -12.75
CA ASN A 136 0.13 -23.35 -12.77
C ASN A 136 -0.20 -22.92 -14.21
N ASN A 137 -1.40 -22.38 -14.43
CA ASN A 137 -1.81 -21.89 -15.74
C ASN A 137 -1.03 -20.61 -16.09
N ILE A 138 0.05 -20.75 -16.86
CA ILE A 138 0.96 -19.66 -17.25
C ILE A 138 0.20 -18.49 -17.91
N PRO A 139 -0.70 -18.72 -18.89
CA PRO A 139 -1.55 -17.65 -19.42
C PRO A 139 -2.29 -16.82 -18.36
N MET A 140 -2.82 -17.46 -17.30
CA MET A 140 -3.54 -16.76 -16.23
C MET A 140 -2.59 -15.89 -15.39
N SER A 141 -1.38 -16.38 -15.12
CA SER A 141 -0.34 -15.62 -14.41
C SER A 141 0.11 -14.40 -15.22
N VAL A 142 0.29 -14.56 -16.54
CA VAL A 142 0.66 -13.45 -17.44
C VAL A 142 -0.46 -12.42 -17.51
N LEU A 143 -1.72 -12.84 -17.67
CA LEU A 143 -2.87 -11.95 -17.66
C LEU A 143 -2.95 -11.17 -16.35
N GLY A 144 -2.80 -11.85 -15.21
CA GLY A 144 -2.76 -11.20 -13.89
C GLY A 144 -1.64 -10.16 -13.78
N ALA A 145 -0.43 -10.50 -14.24
CA ALA A 145 0.70 -9.58 -14.24
C ALA A 145 0.46 -8.35 -15.13
N MET A 146 -0.15 -8.52 -16.31
CA MET A 146 -0.48 -7.41 -17.20
C MET A 146 -1.56 -6.49 -16.61
N LEU A 147 -2.61 -7.07 -16.02
CA LEU A 147 -3.65 -6.31 -15.34
C LEU A 147 -3.09 -5.54 -14.15
N LEU A 148 -2.19 -6.16 -13.39
CA LEU A 148 -1.52 -5.56 -12.26
C LEU A 148 -0.61 -4.40 -12.70
N TRP A 149 0.13 -4.55 -13.79
CA TRP A 149 0.97 -3.48 -14.33
C TRP A 149 0.15 -2.26 -14.78
N VAL A 150 -0.94 -2.48 -15.52
CA VAL A 150 -1.86 -1.40 -15.92
C VAL A 150 -2.50 -0.74 -14.70
N GLY A 151 -2.95 -1.53 -13.72
CA GLY A 151 -3.50 -1.01 -12.46
C GLY A 151 -2.49 -0.20 -11.65
N TRP A 152 -1.19 -0.53 -11.75
CA TRP A 152 -0.14 0.14 -10.99
C TRP A 152 0.07 1.60 -11.40
N TYR A 153 -0.29 1.99 -12.62
CA TYR A 153 -0.31 3.41 -12.99
C TYR A 153 -1.31 4.18 -12.11
N GLY A 154 -2.51 3.64 -11.90
CA GLY A 154 -3.49 4.25 -11.00
C GLY A 154 -2.95 4.39 -9.57
N PHE A 155 -2.27 3.34 -9.08
CA PHE A 155 -1.68 3.33 -7.73
C PHE A 155 -0.57 4.37 -7.54
N ASN A 156 0.36 4.45 -8.51
CA ASN A 156 1.52 5.34 -8.43
C ASN A 156 1.14 6.79 -8.78
N LEU A 157 0.29 7.02 -9.77
CA LEU A 157 -0.10 8.38 -10.17
C LEU A 157 -1.07 8.99 -9.16
N ALA A 158 -1.94 8.20 -8.52
CA ALA A 158 -2.87 8.74 -7.52
C ALA A 158 -2.16 9.37 -6.31
N ALA A 159 -0.90 8.99 -6.05
CA ALA A 159 -0.06 9.59 -5.03
C ALA A 159 0.18 11.09 -5.22
N THR A 160 0.16 11.60 -6.48
CA THR A 160 0.32 13.03 -6.76
C THR A 160 -0.87 13.87 -6.35
N ARG A 161 -2.03 13.22 -6.13
CA ARG A 161 -3.31 13.84 -5.73
C ARG A 161 -3.83 14.89 -6.72
N GLY A 162 -3.32 14.90 -7.94
CA GLY A 162 -3.72 15.83 -8.98
C GLY A 162 -3.00 15.58 -10.30
N VAL A 163 -3.61 16.00 -11.40
CA VAL A 163 -3.10 15.83 -12.77
C VAL A 163 -2.91 17.15 -13.52
N VAL A 164 -3.05 18.27 -12.83
CA VAL A 164 -2.96 19.62 -13.39
C VAL A 164 -1.80 20.37 -12.72
N GLY A 165 -1.14 21.25 -13.47
CA GLY A 165 -0.01 22.04 -12.98
C GLY A 165 1.18 21.17 -12.57
N THR A 166 1.87 21.55 -11.49
CA THR A 166 3.05 20.83 -10.98
C THR A 166 2.76 19.37 -10.61
N ALA A 167 1.54 19.06 -10.17
CA ALA A 167 1.12 17.68 -9.88
C ALA A 167 1.01 16.83 -11.16
N GLY A 168 0.60 17.43 -12.28
CA GLY A 168 0.57 16.79 -13.60
C GLY A 168 1.96 16.47 -14.14
N GLU A 169 2.91 17.39 -13.98
CA GLU A 169 4.32 17.14 -14.34
C GLU A 169 4.93 15.99 -13.52
N LEU A 170 4.65 15.95 -12.22
CA LEU A 170 5.06 14.87 -11.35
C LEU A 170 4.41 13.54 -11.76
N ALA A 171 3.11 13.55 -12.09
CA ALA A 171 2.39 12.37 -12.56
C ALA A 171 3.00 11.82 -13.87
N GLY A 172 3.39 12.70 -14.79
CA GLY A 172 4.09 12.32 -16.02
C GLY A 172 5.44 11.63 -15.76
N LYS A 173 6.25 12.18 -14.83
CA LYS A 173 7.52 11.56 -14.41
C LYS A 173 7.28 10.19 -13.74
N ILE A 174 6.28 10.09 -12.88
CA ILE A 174 5.92 8.83 -12.20
C ILE A 174 5.44 7.79 -13.22
N ALA A 175 4.65 8.17 -14.22
CA ALA A 175 4.21 7.26 -15.27
C ALA A 175 5.41 6.68 -16.05
N ALA A 176 6.32 7.54 -16.51
CA ALA A 176 7.50 7.11 -17.26
C ALA A 176 8.41 6.19 -16.43
N THR A 177 8.67 6.54 -15.17
CA THR A 177 9.47 5.71 -14.26
C THR A 177 8.81 4.38 -13.93
N THR A 178 7.47 4.33 -13.85
CA THR A 178 6.71 3.07 -13.64
C THR A 178 6.85 2.13 -14.83
N THR A 179 6.82 2.64 -16.07
CA THR A 179 7.03 1.82 -17.28
C THR A 179 8.46 1.29 -17.34
N LEU A 180 9.44 2.18 -17.16
CA LEU A 180 10.85 1.82 -17.27
C LEU A 180 11.27 0.82 -16.19
N SER A 181 10.87 1.04 -14.93
CA SER A 181 11.21 0.12 -13.83
C SER A 181 10.63 -1.27 -14.04
N ALA A 182 9.37 -1.37 -14.50
CA ALA A 182 8.74 -2.64 -14.81
C ALA A 182 9.47 -3.37 -15.97
N ALA A 183 9.83 -2.65 -17.03
CA ALA A 183 10.54 -3.22 -18.18
C ALA A 183 11.94 -3.74 -17.80
N PHE A 184 12.71 -2.96 -17.04
CA PHE A 184 14.03 -3.39 -16.57
C PHE A 184 13.93 -4.55 -15.59
N SER A 185 12.96 -4.53 -14.66
CA SER A 185 12.74 -5.64 -13.74
C SER A 185 12.45 -6.94 -14.51
N ALA A 186 11.60 -6.89 -15.53
CA ALA A 186 11.27 -8.06 -16.33
C ALA A 186 12.48 -8.63 -17.11
N LEU A 187 13.43 -7.78 -17.52
CA LEU A 187 14.64 -8.22 -18.21
C LEU A 187 15.65 -8.90 -17.28
N THR A 188 15.64 -8.53 -15.99
CA THR A 188 16.60 -9.05 -15.00
C THR A 188 16.14 -10.29 -14.23
N MET A 189 14.90 -10.76 -14.46
CA MET A 189 14.30 -11.93 -13.77
C MET A 189 14.60 -13.26 -14.46
#